data_AF-A0A932ZKW2-F1
#
_entry.id   AF-A0A932ZKW2-F1
#
_cell.length_a   1.000
_cell.length_b   1.000
_cell.length_c   1.000
_cell.angle_alpha   90.00
_cell.angle_beta   90.00
_cell.angle_gamma   90.00
#
_symmetry.space_group_name_H-M   'P 1'
#
loop_
_entity.id
_entity.type
_entity.pdbx_description
1 polymer ?
#
loop_
_entity_poly.entity_id
_entity_poly.type
_entity_poly.pdbx_seq_one_letter_code
_entity_poly.pdbx_strand_id
1 'polypeptide(L)'
;MPKKIKSADLNATQQHILKASQELLLASHGVLSFCRQYAEKCVLGSRRKEMLDFFSKSLSVVNELVTDFSKSEGQEQKGGKHVKKRTKNH
;
A
#
# COMPACT_ATOMS: atom_id res chain seq x y z
N MET A 1 -17.40 7.57 31.61
CA MET A 1 -17.30 6.13 31.26
C MET A 1 -16.75 6.01 29.85
N PRO A 2 -15.45 5.71 29.63
CA PRO A 2 -14.93 5.52 28.28
C PRO A 2 -15.55 4.27 27.66
N LYS A 3 -16.15 4.41 26.47
CA LYS A 3 -16.74 3.30 25.72
C LYS A 3 -15.61 2.36 25.29
N LYS A 4 -15.63 1.10 25.75
CA LYS A 4 -14.72 0.06 25.27
C LYS A 4 -14.98 -0.17 23.78
N ILE A 5 -14.04 0.19 22.93
CA ILE A 5 -14.06 -0.11 21.50
C ILE A 5 -14.00 -1.62 21.35
N LYS A 6 -14.93 -2.21 20.59
CA LYS A 6 -14.97 -3.66 20.37
C LYS A 6 -13.89 -4.03 19.35
N SER A 7 -13.27 -5.20 19.49
CA SER A 7 -12.21 -5.68 18.58
C SER A 7 -12.64 -5.74 17.11
N ALA A 8 -13.94 -5.95 16.85
CA ALA A 8 -14.51 -5.91 15.50
C ALA A 8 -14.47 -4.49 14.87
N ASP A 9 -14.69 -3.44 15.67
CA ASP A 9 -14.63 -2.05 15.20
C ASP A 9 -13.20 -1.62 14.90
N LEU A 10 -12.23 -2.16 15.66
CA LEU A 10 -10.80 -1.94 15.43
C LEU A 10 -10.38 -2.53 14.07
N ASN A 11 -10.84 -3.76 13.77
CA ASN A 11 -10.52 -4.44 12.53
C ASN A 11 -11.14 -3.74 11.30
N ALA A 12 -12.39 -3.28 11.41
CA ALA A 12 -13.03 -2.50 10.34
C ALA A 12 -12.29 -1.18 10.07
N THR A 13 -11.87 -0.48 11.13
CA THR A 13 -11.10 0.76 11.02
C THR A 13 -9.75 0.51 10.34
N GLN A 14 -9.05 -0.57 10.71
CA GLN A 14 -7.79 -0.96 10.07
C GLN A 14 -7.97 -1.23 8.57
N GLN A 15 -9.01 -1.97 8.18
CA GLN A 15 -9.31 -2.21 6.76
C GLN A 15 -9.59 -0.92 5.99
N HIS A 16 -10.32 0.03 6.58
CA HIS A 16 -10.55 1.33 5.96
C HIS A 16 -9.27 2.13 5.77
N ILE A 17 -8.37 2.12 6.77
CA ILE A 17 -7.06 2.78 6.69
C ILE A 17 -6.21 2.16 5.58
N LEU A 18 -6.17 0.83 5.49
CA LEU A 18 -5.40 0.13 4.45
C LEU A 18 -5.92 0.49 3.06
N LYS A 19 -7.24 0.44 2.85
CA LYS A 19 -7.86 0.81 1.57
C LYS A 19 -7.58 2.26 1.19
N ALA A 20 -7.75 3.19 2.14
CA ALA A 20 -7.43 4.60 1.91
C ALA A 20 -5.94 4.80 1.56
N SER A 21 -5.05 4.05 2.21
CA SER A 21 -3.61 4.08 1.92
C SER A 21 -3.31 3.58 0.50
N GLN A 22 -3.99 2.52 0.06
CA GLN A 22 -3.87 1.99 -1.29
C GLN A 22 -4.36 2.99 -2.35
N GLU A 23 -5.49 3.63 -2.11
CA GLU A 23 -6.02 4.67 -2.99
C GLU A 23 -5.06 5.88 -3.09
N LEU A 24 -4.47 6.28 -1.96
CA LEU A 24 -3.47 7.35 -1.92
C LEU A 24 -2.19 7.00 -2.70
N LEU A 25 -1.70 5.76 -2.59
CA LEU A 25 -0.56 5.29 -3.37
C LEU A 25 -0.86 5.29 -4.87
N LEU A 26 -2.06 4.84 -5.28
CA LEU A 26 -2.49 4.90 -6.68
C LEU A 26 -2.54 6.33 -7.21
N ALA A 27 -3.14 7.24 -6.44
CA ALA A 27 -3.23 8.65 -6.80
C ALA A 27 -1.83 9.27 -6.94
N SER A 28 -0.94 8.97 -5.99
CA SER A 28 0.46 9.44 -6.02
C SER A 28 1.19 8.93 -7.26
N HIS A 29 1.05 7.65 -7.60
CA HIS A 29 1.63 7.08 -8.82
C HIS A 29 1.12 7.81 -10.08
N GLY A 30 -0.20 8.05 -10.16
CA GLY A 30 -0.80 8.76 -11.29
C GLY A 30 -0.24 10.16 -11.48
N VAL A 31 -0.19 10.95 -10.39
CA VAL A 31 0.36 12.32 -10.41
C VAL A 31 1.83 12.33 -10.81
N LEU A 32 2.65 11.47 -10.20
CA LEU A 32 4.09 11.43 -10.50
C LEU A 32 4.38 10.98 -11.94
N SER A 33 3.61 10.00 -12.44
CA SER A 33 3.70 9.54 -13.83
C SER A 33 3.34 10.65 -14.80
N PHE A 34 2.24 11.37 -14.54
CA PHE A 34 1.86 12.54 -15.32
C PHE A 34 2.95 13.62 -15.30
N CYS A 35 3.47 13.96 -14.13
CA CYS A 35 4.52 14.98 -13.99
C CYS A 35 5.80 14.58 -14.74
N ARG A 36 6.18 13.29 -14.72
CA ARG A 36 7.33 12.80 -15.50
C ARG A 36 7.07 12.96 -17.00
N GLN A 37 5.93 12.51 -17.49
CA GLN A 37 5.57 12.63 -18.91
C GLN A 37 5.48 14.10 -19.36
N TYR A 38 4.99 14.97 -18.49
CA TYR A 38 4.97 16.41 -18.73
C TYR A 38 6.40 16.97 -18.83
N ALA A 39 7.29 16.60 -17.91
CA ALA A 39 8.70 16.98 -17.97
C ALA A 39 9.44 16.40 -19.20
N GLU A 40 9.02 15.24 -19.71
CA GLU A 40 9.53 14.70 -20.96
C GLU A 40 9.14 15.56 -22.17
N LYS A 41 7.96 16.17 -22.16
CA LYS A 41 7.42 16.95 -23.29
C LYS A 41 7.73 18.46 -23.22
N CYS A 42 8.01 18.99 -22.04
CA CYS A 42 8.27 20.42 -21.85
C CYS A 42 9.72 20.82 -22.16
N VAL A 43 9.88 22.04 -22.68
CA VAL A 43 11.19 22.68 -22.86
C VAL A 43 11.63 23.25 -21.50
N LEU A 44 12.12 22.37 -20.63
CA LEU A 44 12.60 22.73 -19.29
C LEU A 44 14.10 23.14 -19.26
N GLY A 45 14.72 23.26 -20.43
CA GLY A 45 16.14 23.61 -20.55
C GLY A 45 17.03 22.67 -19.72
N SER A 46 17.98 23.26 -18.98
CA SER A 46 18.94 22.53 -18.13
C SER A 46 18.29 21.76 -16.97
N ARG A 47 17.10 22.16 -16.50
CA ARG A 47 16.41 21.52 -15.37
C ARG A 47 15.63 20.26 -15.74
N ARG A 48 15.50 19.95 -17.04
CA ARG A 48 14.75 18.77 -17.51
C ARG A 48 15.25 17.48 -16.88
N LYS A 49 16.58 17.30 -16.86
CA LYS A 49 17.21 16.07 -16.33
C LYS A 49 16.92 15.90 -14.84
N GLU A 50 17.09 16.96 -14.04
CA GLU A 50 16.85 16.93 -12.59
C GLU A 50 15.38 16.61 -12.27
N MET A 51 14.43 17.19 -13.01
CA MET A 51 13.01 16.89 -12.84
C MET A 51 12.67 15.45 -13.22
N LEU A 52 13.21 14.94 -14.33
CA LEU A 52 12.99 13.55 -14.74
C LEU A 52 13.58 12.56 -13.74
N ASP A 53 14.77 12.84 -13.21
CA ASP A 53 15.40 12.03 -12.17
C ASP A 53 14.59 12.04 -10.88
N PHE A 54 14.08 13.21 -10.47
CA PHE A 54 13.22 13.34 -9.30
C PHE A 54 11.93 12.51 -9.43
N PHE A 55 11.20 12.67 -10.54
CA PHE A 55 9.95 11.92 -10.74
C PHE A 55 10.20 10.42 -10.93
N SER A 56 11.30 10.03 -11.57
CA SER A 56 11.68 8.61 -11.72
C SER A 56 11.97 7.96 -10.37
N LYS A 57 12.74 8.62 -9.50
CA LYS A 57 13.01 8.14 -8.14
C LYS A 57 11.73 8.07 -7.30
N SER A 58 10.90 9.11 -7.38
CA SER A 58 9.62 9.15 -6.66
C SER A 58 8.68 8.02 -7.09
N LEU A 59 8.61 7.72 -8.39
CA LEU A 59 7.85 6.58 -8.91
C LEU A 59 8.41 5.24 -8.41
N SER A 60 9.73 5.08 -8.32
CA SER A 60 10.36 3.87 -7.75
C SER A 60 9.89 3.63 -6.32
N VAL A 61 9.94 4.67 -5.48
CA VAL A 61 9.50 4.59 -4.07
C VAL A 61 8.03 4.20 -3.98
N VAL A 62 7.15 4.80 -4.79
CA VAL A 62 5.72 4.45 -4.79
C VAL A 62 5.50 3.01 -5.25
N ASN A 63 6.23 2.54 -6.27
CA ASN A 63 6.12 1.16 -6.74
C ASN A 63 6.59 0.13 -5.70
N GLU A 64 7.66 0.44 -4.97
CA GLU A 64 8.14 -0.36 -3.85
C GLU A 64 7.08 -0.44 -2.74
N LEU A 65 6.51 0.71 -2.34
CA LEU A 65 5.44 0.76 -1.34
C LEU A 65 4.20 -0.05 -1.76
N VAL A 66 3.76 0.08 -3.02
CA VAL A 66 2.62 -0.70 -3.55
C VAL A 66 2.92 -2.20 -3.52
N THR A 67 4.15 -2.59 -3.87
CA THR A 67 4.58 -3.98 -3.86
C THR A 67 4.59 -4.55 -2.44
N ASP A 68 5.10 -3.79 -1.48
CA ASP A 68 5.17 -4.23 -0.08
C ASP A 68 3.77 -4.29 0.57
N PHE A 69 2.89 -3.32 0.25
CA PHE A 69 1.48 -3.39 0.63
C PHE A 69 0.82 -4.66 0.08
N SER A 70 1.02 -4.98 -1.20
CA SER A 70 0.43 -6.17 -1.84
C SER A 70 0.95 -7.48 -1.24
N LYS A 71 2.22 -7.52 -0.79
CA LYS A 71 2.80 -8.68 -0.12
C LYS A 71 2.26 -8.86 1.31
N SER A 72 1.97 -7.77 2.02
CA SER A 72 1.45 -7.82 3.39
C SER A 72 0.04 -8.43 3.46
N GLU A 73 -0.83 -8.14 2.48
CA GLU A 73 -2.17 -8.75 2.40
C GLU A 73 -2.14 -10.27 2.10
N GLY A 74 -1.08 -10.76 1.46
CA GLY A 74 -0.92 -12.19 1.12
C GLY A 74 -0.46 -13.08 2.28
N GLN A 75 0.06 -12.52 3.37
CA GLN A 75 0.64 -13.30 4.48
C GLN A 75 -0.33 -13.56 5.64
N GLU A 76 -1.41 -12.80 5.79
CA GLU A 76 -2.37 -13.01 6.90
C GLU A 76 -3.34 -14.19 6.70
N GLN A 77 -3.39 -14.83 5.52
CA GLN A 77 -4.31 -15.96 5.26
C GLN A 77 -3.73 -17.38 5.49
N LYS A 78 -2.46 -17.53 5.90
CA LYS A 78 -1.83 -18.87 6.10
C LYS A 78 -1.64 -19.29 7.57
N GLY A 79 -2.48 -18.82 8.49
CA GLY A 79 -2.43 -19.19 9.92
C GLY A 79 -3.50 -20.17 10.42
N GLY A 80 -4.36 -20.69 9.54
CA GLY A 80 -5.64 -21.30 9.95
C GLY A 80 -5.89 -22.75 9.53
N LYS A 81 -4.89 -23.65 9.52
CA LYS A 81 -5.16 -25.10 9.42
C LYS A 81 -4.12 -25.93 10.18
N HIS A 82 -4.46 -26.33 11.40
CA HIS A 82 -4.16 -27.69 11.84
C HIS A 82 -5.26 -28.22 12.77
N VAL A 83 -6.19 -28.95 12.17
CA VAL A 83 -7.01 -29.95 12.86
C VAL A 83 -6.06 -31.01 13.41
N LYS A 84 -6.18 -31.35 14.69
CA LYS A 84 -5.81 -32.68 15.19
C LYS A 84 -6.89 -33.18 16.14
N LYS A 85 -7.82 -33.95 15.59
CA LYS A 85 -8.71 -34.85 16.33
C LYS A 85 -7.85 -35.68 17.30
N ARG A 86 -8.25 -35.73 18.57
CA ARG A 86 -7.94 -36.87 19.44
C ARG A 86 -9.06 -37.06 20.46
N THR A 87 -10.06 -37.84 20.04
CA THR A 87 -10.90 -38.63 20.94
C THR A 87 -10.02 -39.65 21.67
N LYS A 88 -10.12 -39.73 23.00
CA LYS A 88 -9.98 -41.01 23.70
C LYS A 88 -10.69 -40.98 25.07
N ASN A 89 -11.62 -41.92 25.15
CA ASN A 89 -12.50 -42.39 26.20
C ASN A 89 -11.99 -42.29 27.64
N HIS A 90 -12.94 -42.08 28.56
CA HIS A 90 -12.87 -42.68 29.88
C HIS A 90 -14.19 -43.37 30.20
#